data_AF-A0A528AM00-F1
#
_entry.id   AF-A0A528AM00-F1
#
_cell.length_a   1.000
_cell.length_b   1.000
_cell.length_c   1.000
_cell.angle_alpha   90.00
_cell.angle_beta   90.00
_cell.angle_gamma   90.00
#
_symmetry.space_group_name_H-M   'P 1'
#
loop_
_entity.id
_entity.type
_entity.pdbx_description
1 polymer ?
#
loop_
_entity_poly.entity_id
_entity_poly.type
_entity_poly.pdbx_seq_one_letter_code
_entity_poly.pdbx_strand_id
1 'polypeptide(L)'
;SEPVDQNAGFLQSLLSSAESLVKVRPIGAVEGAGAPETVARMEVAVNQGDYAKALSEYDTLPEAVKVAGAGFAGKLKARIEAEKQVDALISGAMKA
;
A
#
# COMPACT_ATOMS: atom_id res chain seq x y z
N SER A 1 9.05 -12.92 61.33
CA SER A 1 8.74 -12.85 59.89
C SER A 1 7.90 -11.62 59.68
N GLU A 2 8.51 -10.54 59.21
CA GLU A 2 7.86 -9.24 59.05
C GLU A 2 6.78 -9.29 57.96
N PRO A 3 5.67 -8.56 58.12
CA PRO A 3 4.57 -8.57 57.16
C PRO A 3 5.01 -7.86 55.88
N VAL A 4 4.76 -8.52 54.74
CA VAL A 4 4.93 -7.92 53.41
C VAL A 4 4.03 -6.68 53.36
N ASP A 5 4.65 -5.51 53.18
CA ASP A 5 3.96 -4.24 53.06
C ASP A 5 3.02 -4.26 51.84
N GLN A 6 1.71 -4.36 52.10
CA GLN A 6 0.68 -4.46 51.07
C GLN A 6 0.53 -3.16 50.26
N ASN A 7 1.02 -2.02 50.76
CA ASN A 7 1.02 -0.74 50.02
C ASN A 7 2.08 -0.71 48.92
N ALA A 8 3.19 -1.44 49.10
CA ALA A 8 4.18 -1.63 48.04
C ALA A 8 3.57 -2.40 46.86
N GLY A 9 2.71 -3.38 47.13
CA GLY A 9 1.98 -4.13 46.11
C GLY A 9 0.98 -3.28 45.32
N PHE A 10 0.17 -2.46 46.00
CA PHE A 10 -0.86 -1.63 45.35
C PHE A 10 -0.27 -0.47 44.53
N LEU A 11 0.74 0.23 45.05
CA LEU A 11 1.40 1.31 44.31
C LEU A 11 2.22 0.77 43.13
N GLN A 12 2.87 -0.39 43.30
CA GLN A 12 3.56 -1.07 42.19
C GLN A 12 2.57 -1.58 41.14
N SER A 13 1.39 -2.05 41.56
CA SER A 13 0.31 -2.47 40.65
C SER A 13 -0.32 -1.30 39.89
N LEU A 14 -0.44 -0.12 40.53
CA LEU A 14 -0.92 1.10 39.88
C LEU A 14 0.08 1.65 38.87
N LEU A 15 1.38 1.69 39.24
CA LEU A 15 2.47 2.10 38.33
C LEU A 15 2.57 1.13 37.14
N SER A 16 2.49 -0.18 37.41
CA SER A 16 2.44 -1.23 36.38
C SER A 16 1.20 -1.14 35.47
N SER A 17 0.06 -0.68 36.01
CA SER A 17 -1.17 -0.52 35.23
C SER A 17 -1.15 0.74 34.37
N ALA A 18 -0.44 1.79 34.79
CA ALA A 18 -0.24 3.02 34.03
C ALA A 18 0.68 2.84 32.81
N GLU A 19 1.62 1.87 32.85
CA GLU A 19 2.50 1.58 31.72
C GLU A 19 1.80 0.76 30.59
N SER A 20 0.65 0.11 30.86
CA SER A 20 0.03 -0.80 29.88
C SER A 20 -1.12 -0.19 29.04
N LEU A 21 -1.48 1.08 29.28
CA LEU A 21 -2.57 1.76 28.55
C LEU A 21 -2.12 2.64 27.38
N VAL A 22 -0.83 2.61 27.02
CA VAL A 22 -0.41 3.00 25.67
C VAL A 22 -0.21 1.73 24.86
N LYS A 23 -1.33 1.06 24.60
CA LYS A 23 -1.43 0.14 23.47
C LYS A 23 -1.39 1.02 22.23
N VAL A 24 -0.17 1.39 21.81
CA VAL A 24 0.08 1.75 20.43
C VAL A 24 -0.55 0.61 19.65
N ARG A 25 -1.67 0.86 18.96
CA ARG A 25 -1.98 -0.02 17.84
C ARG A 25 -0.73 0.03 17.00
N PRO A 26 0.02 -1.07 16.82
CA PRO A 26 0.85 -1.12 15.64
C PRO A 26 -0.14 -0.81 14.53
N ILE A 27 0.14 0.21 13.74
CA ILE A 27 -0.37 0.23 12.38
C ILE A 27 0.21 -1.04 11.77
N GLY A 28 -0.52 -2.15 11.96
CA GLY A 28 -0.18 -3.48 11.54
C GLY A 28 -0.35 -3.50 10.04
N ALA A 29 0.72 -3.01 9.40
CA ALA A 29 1.12 -3.09 8.00
C ALA A 29 1.81 -1.78 7.59
N VAL A 30 3.00 -1.50 8.13
CA VAL A 30 4.09 -1.07 7.25
C VAL A 30 4.93 -2.32 6.92
N GLU A 31 4.26 -3.34 6.37
CA GLU A 31 4.92 -4.56 5.90
C GLU A 31 5.51 -4.29 4.52
N GLY A 32 6.85 -4.24 4.44
CA GLY A 32 7.70 -4.59 3.28
C GLY A 32 7.38 -3.99 1.91
N ALA A 33 8.36 -3.32 1.27
CA ALA A 33 8.19 -2.63 -0.02
C ALA A 33 7.11 -1.53 0.07
N GLY A 34 7.45 -0.44 0.77
CA GLY A 34 6.48 0.56 1.20
C GLY A 34 5.54 1.02 0.10
N ALA A 35 4.26 1.10 0.45
CA ALA A 35 3.23 1.70 -0.41
C ALA A 35 3.66 3.05 -1.01
N PRO A 36 4.39 3.94 -0.31
CA PRO A 36 4.87 5.20 -0.91
C PRO A 36 5.83 4.99 -2.09
N GLU A 37 6.78 4.06 -1.98
CA GLU A 37 7.81 3.83 -3.01
C GLU A 37 7.23 3.18 -4.26
N THR A 38 6.33 2.20 -4.09
CA THR A 38 5.65 1.55 -5.21
C THR A 38 4.65 2.51 -5.89
N VAL A 39 3.95 3.33 -5.12
CA VAL A 39 3.09 4.39 -5.67
C VAL A 39 3.92 5.44 -6.41
N ALA A 40 5.08 5.85 -5.88
CA ALA A 40 5.96 6.80 -6.56
C ALA A 40 6.48 6.25 -7.90
N ARG A 41 6.88 4.97 -7.97
CA ARG A 41 7.28 4.34 -9.24
C ARG A 41 6.12 4.26 -10.23
N MET A 42 4.92 3.96 -9.73
CA MET A 42 3.69 3.96 -10.53
C MET A 42 3.37 5.35 -11.09
N GLU A 43 3.47 6.41 -10.28
CA GLU A 43 3.27 7.80 -10.72
C GLU A 43 4.27 8.24 -11.79
N VAL A 44 5.55 7.91 -11.59
CA VAL A 44 6.59 8.18 -12.59
C VAL A 44 6.29 7.46 -13.91
N ALA A 45 5.89 6.18 -13.85
CA ALA A 45 5.54 5.40 -15.03
C ALA A 45 4.34 6.01 -15.77
N VAL A 46 3.28 6.43 -15.07
CA VAL A 46 2.14 7.11 -15.68
C VAL A 46 2.53 8.42 -16.34
N ASN A 47 3.36 9.24 -15.69
CA ASN A 47 3.83 10.51 -16.24
C ASN A 47 4.71 10.32 -17.47
N GLN A 48 5.42 9.20 -17.57
CA GLN A 48 6.23 8.82 -18.73
C GLN A 48 5.42 8.17 -19.87
N GLY A 49 4.12 7.91 -19.65
CA GLY A 49 3.28 7.16 -20.59
C GLY A 49 3.52 5.65 -20.58
N ASP A 50 4.32 5.14 -19.64
CA ASP A 50 4.57 3.71 -19.47
C ASP A 50 3.48 3.07 -18.61
N TYR A 51 2.28 2.98 -19.18
CA TYR A 51 1.09 2.47 -18.49
C TYR A 51 1.20 0.98 -18.15
N ALA A 52 1.96 0.21 -18.94
CA ALA A 52 2.21 -1.20 -18.67
C ALA A 52 3.05 -1.38 -17.41
N LYS A 53 4.13 -0.58 -17.25
CA LYS A 53 4.91 -0.57 -16.01
C LYS A 53 4.11 -0.07 -14.83
N ALA A 54 3.30 0.98 -15.00
CA ALA A 54 2.41 1.46 -13.93
C ALA A 54 1.45 0.36 -13.44
N LEU A 55 0.88 -0.43 -14.36
CA LEU A 55 0.02 -1.55 -14.01
C LEU A 55 0.77 -2.68 -13.30
N SER A 56 2.00 -2.98 -13.74
CA SER A 56 2.85 -3.97 -13.07
C SER A 56 3.19 -3.56 -11.64
N GLU A 57 3.51 -2.30 -11.38
CA GLU A 57 3.77 -1.79 -10.02
C GLU A 57 2.50 -1.88 -9.17
N TYR A 58 1.34 -1.51 -9.73
CA TYR A 58 0.04 -1.66 -9.08
C TYR A 58 -0.25 -3.10 -8.64
N ASP A 59 0.08 -4.09 -9.47
CA ASP A 59 -0.17 -5.50 -9.15
C ASP A 59 0.68 -6.03 -7.98
N THR A 60 1.78 -5.33 -7.63
CA THR A 60 2.60 -5.65 -6.46
C THR A 60 2.06 -5.08 -5.15
N LEU A 61 1.06 -4.20 -5.21
CA LEU A 61 0.49 -3.57 -4.02
C LEU A 61 -0.32 -4.57 -3.17
N PRO A 62 -0.40 -4.36 -1.84
CA PRO A 62 -1.25 -5.16 -0.97
C PRO A 62 -2.72 -5.15 -1.42
N GLU A 63 -3.44 -6.23 -1.17
CA GLU A 63 -4.82 -6.41 -1.67
C GLU A 63 -5.76 -5.27 -1.27
N ALA A 64 -5.65 -4.77 -0.04
CA ALA A 64 -6.44 -3.64 0.43
C ALA A 64 -6.22 -2.36 -0.42
N VAL A 65 -5.00 -2.13 -0.89
CA VAL A 65 -4.64 -0.98 -1.74
C VAL A 65 -5.12 -1.21 -3.17
N LYS A 66 -5.00 -2.43 -3.70
CA LYS A 66 -5.55 -2.77 -5.02
C LYS A 66 -7.07 -2.61 -5.04
N VAL A 67 -7.79 -3.06 -4.01
CA VAL A 67 -9.25 -2.86 -3.96
C VAL A 67 -9.60 -1.37 -3.99
N ALA A 68 -8.90 -0.53 -3.22
CA ALA A 68 -9.11 0.92 -3.24
C ALA A 68 -8.72 1.57 -4.58
N GLY A 69 -7.69 1.05 -5.26
CA GLY A 69 -7.17 1.55 -6.53
C GLY A 69 -7.78 0.92 -7.78
N ALA A 70 -8.78 0.04 -7.66
CA ALA A 70 -9.34 -0.72 -8.79
C ALA A 70 -9.82 0.17 -9.94
N GLY A 71 -10.42 1.33 -9.64
CA GLY A 71 -10.85 2.29 -10.65
C GLY A 71 -9.68 2.91 -11.42
N PHE A 72 -8.54 3.13 -10.76
CA PHE A 72 -7.33 3.62 -11.40
C PHE A 72 -6.70 2.56 -12.31
N ALA A 73 -6.55 1.33 -11.83
CA ALA A 73 -6.06 0.22 -12.65
C ALA A 73 -6.96 -0.05 -13.87
N GLY A 74 -8.28 0.11 -13.72
CA GLY A 74 -9.23 0.04 -14.83
C GLY A 74 -8.94 1.09 -15.92
N LYS A 75 -8.64 2.34 -15.52
CA LYS A 75 -8.27 3.41 -16.46
C LYS A 75 -6.94 3.13 -17.15
N LEU A 76 -5.93 2.62 -16.43
CA LEU A 76 -4.65 2.21 -17.03
C LEU A 76 -4.86 1.15 -18.10
N LYS A 77 -5.62 0.09 -17.81
CA LYS A 77 -5.94 -0.97 -18.78
C LYS A 77 -6.67 -0.42 -20.01
N ALA A 78 -7.64 0.47 -19.81
CA ALA A 78 -8.36 1.11 -20.91
C ALA A 78 -7.43 1.94 -21.82
N ARG A 79 -6.46 2.64 -21.23
CA ARG A 79 -5.48 3.42 -21.98
C ARG A 79 -4.55 2.53 -22.82
N ILE A 80 -4.02 1.46 -22.21
CA ILE A 80 -3.18 0.48 -22.90
C ILE A 80 -3.91 -0.14 -24.09
N GLU A 81 -5.17 -0.53 -23.91
CA GLU A 81 -5.96 -1.13 -25.00
C GLU A 81 -6.25 -0.12 -26.12
N ALA A 82 -6.54 1.13 -25.78
CA ALA A 82 -6.70 2.19 -26.78
C ALA A 82 -5.42 2.40 -27.61
N GLU A 83 -4.25 2.42 -26.97
CA GLU A 83 -2.95 2.57 -27.64
C GLU A 83 -2.67 1.38 -28.58
N LYS A 84 -2.92 0.16 -28.11
CA LYS A 84 -2.81 -1.05 -28.94
C LYS A 84 -3.72 -1.00 -30.17
N GLN A 85 -4.95 -0.49 -30.03
CA GLN A 85 -5.87 -0.36 -31.17
C GLN A 85 -5.37 0.68 -32.18
N VAL A 86 -4.84 1.81 -31.71
CA VAL A 86 -4.21 2.82 -32.58
C VAL A 86 -3.02 2.23 -33.33
N ASP A 87 -2.13 1.52 -32.64
CA ASP A 87 -0.97 0.86 -33.24
C ASP A 87 -1.39 -0.18 -34.30
N ALA A 88 -2.44 -0.96 -34.02
CA ALA A 88 -2.98 -1.93 -34.95
C ALA A 88 -3.53 -1.26 -36.22
N LEU A 89 -4.24 -0.13 -36.08
CA LEU A 89 -4.74 0.64 -37.21
C LEU A 89 -3.61 1.22 -38.06
N ILE A 90 -2.57 1.79 -37.42
CA ILE A 90 -1.39 2.32 -38.12
C ILE A 90 -0.65 1.19 -38.85
N SER A 91 -0.40 0.07 -38.18
CA SER A 91 0.24 -1.10 -38.79
C SER A 91 -0.58 -1.66 -39.96
N GLY A 92 -1.91 -1.67 -39.83
CA GLY A 92 -2.81 -2.07 -40.89
C GLY A 92 -2.74 -1.14 -42.10
N ALA A 93 -2.74 0.18 -41.88
CA ALA A 93 -2.63 1.17 -42.93
C ALA A 93 -1.27 1.11 -43.68
N MET A 94 -0.18 0.79 -42.98
CA MET A 94 1.15 0.65 -43.60
C MET A 94 1.32 -0.64 -44.41
N LYS A 95 0.45 -1.65 -44.22
CA LYS A 95 0.49 -2.93 -44.93
C LYS A 95 -0.39 -2.97 -46.19
N ALA A 96 -1.25 -1.98 -46.37
CA ALA A 96 -2.14 -1.83 -47.53
C ALA A 96 -1.49 -0.95 -48.61
#